data_AF-A0A4R0Q4B9-F1
#
_entry.id   AF-A0A4R0Q4B9-F1
#
_cell.length_a   1.000
_cell.length_b   1.000
_cell.length_c   1.000
_cell.angle_alpha   90.00
_cell.angle_beta   90.00
_cell.angle_gamma   90.00
#
_symmetry.space_group_name_H-M   'P 1'
#
loop_
_entity.id
_entity.type
_entity.pdbx_description
1 polymer ?
#
loop_
_entity_poly.entity_id
_entity_poly.type
_entity_poly.pdbx_seq_one_letter_code
_entity_poly.pdbx_strand_id
1 'polypeptide(L)'
;MLTYIVNSEFKKPKHLKPDTALLEKLWVDRVPHDKSSSLSLDSNYMFKKYGFSLSDYECDLFNTHFEIWKIFKDSDAPFCLIINENVNFKYPSDLYIRILNELLINDNKWDVYLPFEKEEVKDEDFEFGYLLGCYWGIDAYFISRNGIDKLLNIDTIQQPLDEEILTRSISGELEVYYENSNCFDFQENIIQKKERKLAIKKAIFQSKAWSSENKQRVRVLIKTISDLAIKNSVELILCDGSLLGQIRHGSIMPWDDDVDLAINKIQYRFFSSLLENHPTLKHCICNWGQHKIPYLKVWDESGSSIQGYSYTFPFVDLWFFTETKESVIFDAGTIYAREIYFPFSEISFEGSIFKLPAQPQKCLDVLYQDWRNKIQVYPWSHQLEQNSVVPLSYDINVDLDGRIVNEIYE
;
A
#
# COMPACT_ATOMS: atom_id res chain seq x y z
N MET A 1 -2.56 -33.04 -24.37
CA MET A 1 -2.58 -31.83 -23.54
C MET A 1 -3.96 -31.68 -22.95
N LEU A 2 -4.07 -31.43 -21.64
CA LEU A 2 -5.32 -30.95 -21.03
C LEU A 2 -5.28 -29.42 -20.99
N THR A 3 -6.41 -28.77 -21.29
CA THR A 3 -6.50 -27.31 -21.25
C THR A 3 -7.64 -26.89 -20.35
N TYR A 4 -7.32 -26.12 -19.31
CA TYR A 4 -8.31 -25.55 -18.40
C TYR A 4 -8.46 -24.05 -18.64
N ILE A 5 -9.70 -23.59 -18.70
CA ILE A 5 -10.03 -22.17 -18.83
C ILE A 5 -10.63 -21.70 -17.50
N VAL A 6 -9.89 -20.85 -16.80
CA VAL A 6 -10.27 -20.31 -15.48
C VAL A 6 -11.12 -19.05 -15.68
N ASN A 7 -12.31 -19.06 -15.08
CA ASN A 7 -13.19 -17.89 -15.09
C ASN A 7 -12.70 -16.82 -14.10
N SER A 8 -12.61 -15.57 -14.57
CA SER A 8 -12.18 -14.41 -13.77
C SER A 8 -13.29 -13.89 -12.85
N GLU A 9 -14.55 -14.19 -13.16
CA GLU A 9 -15.74 -13.87 -12.35
C GLU A 9 -16.54 -15.14 -12.02
N PHE A 10 -17.30 -15.14 -10.90
CA PHE A 10 -18.32 -16.16 -10.63
C PHE A 10 -19.48 -16.03 -11.63
N LYS A 11 -19.33 -16.61 -12.82
CA LYS A 11 -20.40 -16.70 -13.83
C LYS A 11 -21.06 -18.07 -13.73
N LYS A 12 -22.38 -18.14 -13.98
CA LYS A 12 -23.06 -19.42 -14.20
C LYS A 12 -22.42 -20.11 -15.43
N PRO A 13 -22.25 -21.44 -15.41
CA PRO A 13 -21.59 -22.17 -16.47
C PRO A 13 -22.31 -21.92 -17.79
N LYS A 14 -21.60 -21.33 -18.76
CA LYS A 14 -21.98 -21.49 -20.17
C LYS A 14 -21.43 -22.85 -20.59
N HIS A 15 -22.32 -23.84 -20.69
CA HIS A 15 -22.00 -25.07 -21.41
C HIS A 15 -21.66 -24.72 -22.87
N LEU A 16 -20.37 -24.57 -23.16
CA LEU A 16 -19.88 -24.52 -24.54
C LEU A 16 -19.44 -25.93 -24.91
N LYS A 17 -20.04 -26.42 -26.00
CA LYS A 17 -19.80 -27.75 -26.55
C LYS A 17 -18.31 -27.94 -26.86
N PRO A 18 -17.78 -29.16 -26.70
CA PRO A 18 -16.41 -29.46 -27.13
C PRO A 18 -16.27 -29.15 -28.61
N ASP A 19 -15.37 -28.20 -28.92
CA ASP A 19 -15.03 -27.90 -30.31
C ASP A 19 -14.07 -28.98 -30.81
N THR A 20 -14.38 -29.53 -31.96
CA THR A 20 -13.78 -30.75 -32.49
C THR A 20 -12.40 -30.46 -33.07
N ALA A 21 -11.34 -30.54 -32.24
CA ALA A 21 -9.97 -30.87 -32.66
C ALA A 21 -9.03 -31.00 -31.45
N LEU A 22 -8.50 -32.21 -31.19
CA LEU A 22 -7.27 -32.55 -30.43
C LEU A 22 -7.02 -31.95 -29.01
N LEU A 23 -7.86 -31.03 -28.52
CA LEU A 23 -7.75 -30.33 -27.25
C LEU A 23 -9.07 -30.41 -26.50
N GLU A 24 -9.06 -31.11 -25.36
CA GLU A 24 -10.16 -31.06 -24.42
C GLU A 24 -10.04 -29.77 -23.59
N LYS A 25 -10.93 -28.81 -23.85
CA LYS A 25 -11.04 -27.56 -23.10
C LYS A 25 -12.07 -27.71 -21.99
N LEU A 26 -11.63 -27.61 -20.74
CA LEU A 26 -12.48 -27.71 -19.55
C LEU A 26 -12.59 -26.33 -18.89
N TRP A 27 -13.80 -25.81 -18.79
CA TRP A 27 -14.05 -24.55 -18.08
C TRP A 27 -14.12 -24.82 -16.58
N VAL A 28 -13.40 -24.01 -15.81
CA VAL A 28 -13.31 -24.12 -14.35
C VAL A 28 -13.77 -22.82 -13.73
N ASP A 29 -14.84 -22.90 -12.96
CA ASP A 29 -15.27 -21.81 -12.10
C ASP A 29 -14.29 -21.65 -10.94
N ARG A 30 -14.09 -20.40 -10.51
CA ARG A 30 -13.26 -20.10 -9.35
C ARG A 30 -13.76 -20.88 -8.13
N VAL A 31 -12.85 -21.57 -7.45
CA VAL A 31 -13.12 -22.38 -6.27
C VAL A 31 -12.78 -21.55 -5.03
N PRO A 32 -13.79 -21.12 -4.23
CA PRO A 32 -13.54 -20.32 -3.04
C PRO A 32 -12.54 -20.99 -2.10
N HIS A 33 -11.60 -20.21 -1.57
CA HIS A 33 -10.82 -20.62 -0.42
C HIS A 33 -11.68 -20.44 0.84
N ASP A 34 -12.34 -21.53 1.25
CA ASP A 34 -13.10 -21.59 2.50
C ASP A 34 -12.50 -22.62 3.46
N LYS A 35 -13.17 -22.83 4.60
CA LYS A 35 -12.71 -23.80 5.63
C LYS A 35 -12.63 -25.25 5.15
N SER A 36 -13.18 -25.57 3.98
CA SER A 36 -13.14 -26.91 3.37
C SER A 36 -12.01 -27.09 2.36
N SER A 37 -11.26 -26.02 2.02
CA SER A 37 -10.05 -26.12 1.21
C SER A 37 -9.01 -27.03 1.89
N SER A 38 -8.29 -27.82 1.09
CA SER A 38 -7.15 -28.60 1.58
C SER A 38 -5.92 -27.74 1.88
N LEU A 39 -5.89 -26.50 1.40
CA LEU A 39 -4.81 -25.55 1.64
C LEU A 39 -5.11 -24.72 2.89
N SER A 40 -4.16 -24.65 3.80
CA SER A 40 -4.20 -23.68 4.89
C SER A 40 -3.86 -22.26 4.39
N LEU A 41 -4.15 -21.23 5.19
CA LEU A 41 -3.89 -19.83 4.85
C LEU A 41 -3.05 -19.17 5.95
N ASP A 42 -1.87 -18.66 5.59
CA ASP A 42 -1.12 -17.73 6.45
C ASP A 42 -1.50 -16.29 6.09
N SER A 43 -2.52 -15.77 6.75
CA SER A 43 -2.99 -14.40 6.53
C SER A 43 -1.98 -13.30 6.94
N ASN A 44 -0.90 -13.67 7.65
CA ASN A 44 0.06 -12.71 8.18
C ASN A 44 1.30 -12.53 7.30
N TYR A 45 1.61 -13.49 6.42
CA TYR A 45 2.82 -13.44 5.60
C TYR A 45 2.84 -12.18 4.71
N MET A 46 1.80 -11.97 3.89
CA MET A 46 1.70 -10.77 3.05
C MET A 46 1.69 -9.48 3.86
N PHE A 47 1.01 -9.45 5.00
CA PHE A 47 0.96 -8.24 5.84
C PHE A 47 2.34 -7.88 6.39
N LYS A 48 3.12 -8.85 6.84
CA LYS A 48 4.50 -8.61 7.31
C LYS A 48 5.44 -8.17 6.19
N LYS A 49 5.25 -8.71 4.98
CA LYS A 49 6.11 -8.45 3.81
C LYS A 49 5.79 -7.10 3.16
N TYR A 50 4.51 -6.78 2.99
CA TYR A 50 4.04 -5.65 2.17
C TYR A 50 3.06 -4.70 2.86
N GLY A 51 2.65 -4.95 4.11
CA GLY A 51 1.77 -4.06 4.87
C GLY A 51 0.27 -4.20 4.55
N PHE A 52 -0.12 -5.15 3.70
CA PHE A 52 -1.52 -5.48 3.40
C PHE A 52 -1.72 -7.00 3.31
N SER A 53 -2.95 -7.47 3.50
CA SER A 53 -3.30 -8.90 3.44
C SER A 53 -3.66 -9.34 2.02
N LEU A 54 -3.54 -10.65 1.75
CA LEU A 54 -4.10 -11.25 0.54
C LEU A 54 -5.59 -10.92 0.41
N SER A 55 -6.03 -10.67 -0.82
CA SER A 55 -7.45 -10.58 -1.13
C SER A 55 -8.09 -11.97 -1.18
N ASP A 56 -9.40 -12.04 -0.93
CA ASP A 56 -10.17 -13.29 -1.11
C ASP A 56 -10.05 -13.78 -2.55
N TYR A 57 -10.03 -12.86 -3.54
CA TYR A 57 -9.81 -13.18 -4.95
C TYR A 57 -8.49 -13.93 -5.17
N GLU A 58 -7.39 -13.49 -4.56
CA GLU A 58 -6.09 -14.14 -4.72
C GLU A 58 -6.03 -15.51 -4.06
N CYS A 59 -6.69 -15.66 -2.90
CA CYS A 59 -6.80 -16.95 -2.22
C CYS A 59 -7.63 -17.94 -3.04
N ASP A 60 -8.79 -17.49 -3.52
CA ASP A 60 -9.68 -18.25 -4.40
C ASP A 60 -8.99 -18.65 -5.70
N LEU A 61 -8.25 -17.72 -6.33
CA LEU A 61 -7.50 -17.98 -7.56
C LEU A 61 -6.44 -19.05 -7.31
N PHE A 62 -5.64 -18.90 -6.25
CA PHE A 62 -4.67 -19.92 -5.87
C PHE A 62 -5.33 -21.30 -5.70
N ASN A 63 -6.40 -21.36 -4.91
CA ASN A 63 -7.12 -22.60 -4.63
C ASN A 63 -7.72 -23.23 -5.91
N THR A 64 -8.23 -22.41 -6.82
CA THR A 64 -8.73 -22.87 -8.13
C THR A 64 -7.66 -23.59 -8.93
N HIS A 65 -6.46 -23.00 -9.04
CA HIS A 65 -5.35 -23.63 -9.73
C HIS A 65 -4.88 -24.89 -9.01
N PHE A 66 -4.87 -24.89 -7.68
CA PHE A 66 -4.53 -26.10 -6.90
C PHE A 66 -5.50 -27.27 -7.13
N GLU A 67 -6.80 -27.01 -7.30
CA GLU A 67 -7.76 -28.06 -7.67
C GLU A 67 -7.53 -28.56 -9.11
N ILE A 68 -7.23 -27.67 -10.05
CA ILE A 68 -6.83 -28.06 -11.41
C ILE A 68 -5.59 -28.95 -11.39
N TRP A 69 -4.62 -28.64 -10.53
CA TRP A 69 -3.40 -29.41 -10.34
C TRP A 69 -3.69 -30.85 -9.91
N LYS A 70 -4.60 -31.06 -8.95
CA LYS A 70 -5.04 -32.40 -8.52
C LYS A 70 -5.65 -33.20 -9.67
N ILE A 71 -6.55 -32.57 -10.43
CA ILE A 71 -7.20 -33.24 -11.58
C ILE A 71 -6.15 -33.60 -12.64
N PHE A 72 -5.19 -32.70 -12.92
CA PHE A 72 -4.11 -32.99 -13.85
C PHE A 72 -3.22 -34.15 -13.38
N LYS A 73 -2.88 -34.21 -12.09
CA LYS A 73 -2.07 -35.28 -11.49
C LYS A 73 -2.68 -36.66 -11.76
N ASP A 74 -4.00 -36.78 -11.70
CA ASP A 74 -4.75 -38.02 -11.91
C ASP A 74 -5.01 -38.36 -13.40
N SER A 75 -4.60 -37.48 -14.33
CA SER A 75 -4.73 -37.70 -15.77
C SER A 75 -3.48 -38.34 -16.41
N ASP A 76 -3.65 -38.93 -17.60
CA ASP A 76 -2.56 -39.45 -18.44
C ASP A 76 -1.93 -38.39 -19.36
N ALA A 77 -2.31 -37.12 -19.24
CA ALA A 77 -1.79 -36.07 -20.11
C ALA A 77 -0.32 -35.75 -19.76
N PRO A 78 0.56 -35.55 -20.77
CA PRO A 78 1.99 -35.29 -20.53
C PRO A 78 2.27 -33.89 -19.95
N PHE A 79 1.38 -32.94 -20.20
CA PHE A 79 1.41 -31.57 -19.66
C PHE A 79 0.01 -30.98 -19.64
N CYS A 80 -0.16 -29.99 -18.76
CA CYS A 80 -1.38 -29.21 -18.57
C CYS A 80 -1.15 -27.78 -19.01
N LEU A 81 -2.11 -27.19 -19.73
CA LEU A 81 -2.19 -25.76 -19.98
C LEU A 81 -3.32 -25.18 -19.14
N ILE A 82 -3.02 -24.17 -18.34
CA ILE A 82 -4.03 -23.39 -17.62
C ILE A 82 -4.02 -21.98 -18.21
N ILE A 83 -5.18 -21.51 -18.64
CA ILE A 83 -5.36 -20.17 -19.17
C ILE A 83 -6.54 -19.48 -18.49
N ASN A 84 -6.45 -18.18 -18.28
CA ASN A 84 -7.59 -17.38 -17.85
C ASN A 84 -8.53 -17.09 -19.04
N GLU A 85 -9.81 -16.82 -18.76
CA GLU A 85 -10.83 -16.57 -19.79
C GLU A 85 -10.54 -15.37 -20.71
N ASN A 86 -9.67 -14.45 -20.29
CA ASN A 86 -9.24 -13.29 -21.05
C ASN A 86 -8.13 -13.60 -22.07
N VAL A 87 -7.65 -14.84 -22.16
CA VAL A 87 -6.59 -15.25 -23.08
C VAL A 87 -7.15 -16.05 -24.25
N ASN A 88 -6.86 -15.60 -25.47
CA ASN A 88 -7.24 -16.28 -26.71
C ASN A 88 -6.01 -16.81 -27.45
N PHE A 89 -6.21 -17.83 -28.29
CA PHE A 89 -5.17 -18.31 -29.19
C PHE A 89 -5.17 -17.49 -30.49
N LYS A 90 -4.00 -17.00 -30.92
CA LYS A 90 -3.83 -16.25 -32.19
C LYS A 90 -3.94 -17.15 -33.43
N TYR A 91 -3.55 -18.41 -33.30
CA TYR A 91 -3.53 -19.39 -34.41
C TYR A 91 -4.38 -20.63 -34.09
N PRO A 92 -4.82 -21.40 -35.11
CA PRO A 92 -5.49 -22.68 -34.90
C PRO A 92 -4.64 -23.65 -34.07
N SER A 93 -5.32 -24.47 -33.25
CA SER A 93 -4.74 -25.39 -32.27
C SER A 93 -3.64 -26.31 -32.82
N ASP A 94 -3.77 -26.77 -34.07
CA ASP A 94 -2.92 -27.83 -34.62
C ASP A 94 -1.50 -27.36 -34.94
N LEU A 95 -1.32 -26.08 -35.31
CA LEU A 95 0.01 -25.49 -35.53
C LEU A 95 0.73 -25.26 -34.20
N TYR A 96 -0.02 -24.83 -33.19
CA TYR A 96 0.46 -24.57 -31.85
C TYR A 96 0.92 -25.84 -31.12
N ILE A 97 0.12 -26.92 -31.18
CA ILE A 97 0.45 -28.21 -30.59
C ILE A 97 1.75 -28.79 -31.18
N ARG A 98 2.03 -28.56 -32.47
CA ARG A 98 3.29 -29.00 -33.09
C ARG A 98 4.50 -28.26 -32.52
N ILE A 99 4.43 -26.93 -32.42
CA ILE A 99 5.50 -26.09 -31.86
C ILE A 99 5.75 -26.46 -30.39
N LEU A 100 4.68 -26.61 -29.60
CA LEU A 100 4.79 -27.04 -28.21
C LEU A 100 5.32 -28.46 -28.04
N ASN A 101 4.93 -29.40 -28.90
CA ASN A 101 5.43 -30.77 -28.79
C ASN A 101 6.94 -30.84 -29.06
N GLU A 102 7.46 -30.04 -30.00
CA GLU A 102 8.90 -29.98 -30.26
C GLU A 102 9.68 -29.31 -29.11
N LEU A 103 9.10 -28.30 -28.44
CA LEU A 103 9.72 -27.57 -27.33
C LEU A 103 9.61 -28.30 -25.97
N LEU A 104 8.44 -28.85 -25.65
CA LEU A 104 8.12 -29.36 -24.31
C LEU A 104 8.45 -30.85 -24.11
N ILE A 105 8.41 -31.67 -25.17
CA ILE A 105 8.63 -33.12 -25.08
C ILE A 105 10.12 -33.50 -25.09
N ASN A 106 10.97 -32.68 -25.73
CA ASN A 106 12.37 -33.06 -25.97
C ASN A 106 13.32 -32.80 -24.80
N ASP A 107 13.05 -31.85 -23.90
CA ASP A 107 14.01 -31.46 -22.85
C ASP A 107 13.65 -31.95 -21.44
N ASN A 108 12.39 -32.26 -21.12
CA ASN A 108 11.91 -32.88 -19.85
C ASN A 108 12.45 -32.30 -18.51
N LYS A 109 13.12 -31.15 -18.55
CA LYS A 109 13.83 -30.49 -17.45
C LYS A 109 13.14 -29.24 -16.94
N TRP A 110 11.86 -29.06 -17.26
CA TRP A 110 11.07 -27.91 -16.86
C TRP A 110 9.88 -28.36 -15.99
N ASP A 111 9.52 -27.52 -15.03
CA ASP A 111 8.38 -27.74 -14.13
C ASP A 111 7.18 -26.89 -14.54
N VAL A 112 7.44 -25.60 -14.78
CA VAL A 112 6.46 -24.62 -15.23
C VAL A 112 7.01 -23.91 -16.46
N TYR A 113 6.18 -23.73 -17.49
CA TYR A 113 6.53 -22.93 -18.65
C TYR A 113 5.55 -21.77 -18.82
N LEU A 114 6.09 -20.56 -18.85
CA LEU A 114 5.37 -19.29 -18.96
C LEU A 114 5.52 -18.76 -20.40
N PRO A 115 4.48 -18.89 -21.26
CA PRO A 115 4.48 -18.30 -22.59
C PRO A 115 4.17 -16.80 -22.47
N PHE A 116 5.19 -15.98 -22.23
CA PHE A 116 4.97 -14.56 -21.98
C PHE A 116 4.71 -13.80 -23.28
N GLU A 117 3.78 -12.87 -23.29
CA GLU A 117 3.75 -11.77 -24.28
C GLU A 117 2.99 -10.61 -23.62
N LYS A 118 3.57 -10.06 -22.56
CA LYS A 118 3.18 -8.74 -22.04
C LYS A 118 4.21 -7.75 -22.58
N GLU A 119 3.74 -6.65 -23.16
CA GLU A 119 4.60 -5.58 -23.67
C GLU A 119 5.68 -5.23 -22.63
N GLU A 120 6.90 -4.95 -23.10
CA GLU A 120 8.09 -4.69 -22.27
C GLU A 120 7.72 -3.92 -21.00
N VAL A 121 8.01 -4.52 -19.83
CA VAL A 121 7.88 -3.84 -18.54
C VAL A 121 8.75 -2.59 -18.60
N LYS A 122 8.13 -1.42 -18.66
CA LYS A 122 8.82 -0.13 -18.60
C LYS A 122 9.18 0.15 -17.14
N ASP A 123 10.18 0.99 -16.90
CA ASP A 123 10.52 1.43 -15.53
C ASP A 123 9.33 2.09 -14.81
N GLU A 124 8.33 2.56 -15.55
CA GLU A 124 7.07 3.12 -15.05
C GLU A 124 6.07 2.05 -14.54
N ASP A 125 6.31 0.77 -14.81
CA ASP A 125 5.45 -0.37 -14.44
C ASP A 125 5.85 -1.01 -13.09
N PHE A 126 6.83 -0.44 -12.38
CA PHE A 126 7.20 -0.90 -11.04
C PHE A 126 6.06 -0.60 -10.05
N GLU A 127 5.34 -1.65 -9.66
CA GLU A 127 4.20 -1.59 -8.76
C GLU A 127 4.59 -2.04 -7.35
N PHE A 128 4.27 -1.20 -6.35
CA PHE A 128 4.41 -1.57 -4.95
C PHE A 128 3.51 -2.76 -4.62
N GLY A 129 4.01 -3.66 -3.77
CA GLY A 129 3.25 -4.81 -3.30
C GLY A 129 3.34 -6.05 -4.20
N TYR A 130 4.28 -6.08 -5.16
CA TYR A 130 4.59 -7.25 -5.97
C TYR A 130 6.05 -7.69 -5.79
N LEU A 131 6.31 -9.00 -5.91
CA LEU A 131 7.67 -9.53 -5.92
C LEU A 131 8.47 -8.96 -7.10
N LEU A 132 9.69 -8.49 -6.84
CA LEU A 132 10.54 -7.76 -7.81
C LEU A 132 9.88 -6.50 -8.41
N GLY A 133 8.78 -6.03 -7.82
CA GLY A 133 8.06 -4.83 -8.25
C GLY A 133 7.26 -4.98 -9.54
N CYS A 134 7.04 -6.20 -10.03
CA CYS A 134 6.30 -6.44 -11.27
C CYS A 134 5.11 -7.35 -11.04
N TYR A 135 3.97 -7.04 -11.66
CA TYR A 135 2.90 -8.02 -11.79
C TYR A 135 3.27 -9.06 -12.86
N TRP A 136 3.66 -10.25 -12.42
CA TRP A 136 4.15 -11.35 -13.28
C TRP A 136 3.03 -12.01 -14.07
N GLY A 137 1.81 -12.05 -13.50
CA GLY A 137 0.65 -12.64 -14.14
C GLY A 137 0.70 -14.16 -14.23
N ILE A 138 -0.48 -14.77 -14.26
CA ILE A 138 -0.70 -16.22 -14.43
C ILE A 138 -1.77 -16.48 -15.48
N ASP A 139 -1.92 -15.54 -16.42
CA ASP A 139 -2.97 -15.56 -17.44
C ASP A 139 -2.87 -16.78 -18.37
N ALA A 140 -1.66 -17.28 -18.59
CA ALA A 140 -1.44 -18.55 -19.27
C ALA A 140 -0.14 -19.19 -18.78
N TYR A 141 -0.18 -20.48 -18.44
CA TYR A 141 1.02 -21.24 -18.15
C TYR A 141 0.84 -22.75 -18.32
N PHE A 142 1.97 -23.42 -18.47
CA PHE A 142 2.07 -24.86 -18.62
C PHE A 142 2.68 -25.50 -17.39
N ILE A 143 2.25 -26.73 -17.11
CA ILE A 143 2.79 -27.55 -16.02
C ILE A 143 3.16 -28.92 -16.58
N SER A 144 4.37 -29.39 -16.27
CA SER A 144 4.85 -30.72 -16.62
C SER A 144 4.46 -31.77 -15.58
N ARG A 145 4.67 -33.06 -15.88
CA ARG A 145 4.51 -34.14 -14.90
C ARG A 145 5.50 -34.06 -13.73
N ASN A 146 6.66 -33.44 -13.92
CA ASN A 146 7.61 -33.21 -12.83
C ASN A 146 7.18 -32.02 -11.97
N GLY A 147 6.74 -30.93 -12.62
CA GLY A 147 6.33 -29.72 -11.92
C GLY A 147 5.11 -29.92 -11.05
N ILE A 148 4.15 -30.75 -11.48
CA ILE A 148 2.94 -31.00 -10.69
C ILE A 148 3.22 -31.64 -9.32
N ASP A 149 4.21 -32.53 -9.25
CA ASP A 149 4.59 -33.19 -7.99
C ASP A 149 5.22 -32.20 -7.00
N LYS A 150 5.90 -31.18 -7.53
CA LYS A 150 6.50 -30.12 -6.73
C LYS A 150 5.44 -29.11 -6.28
N LEU A 151 4.56 -28.68 -7.18
CA LEU A 151 3.49 -27.71 -6.89
C LEU A 151 2.47 -28.26 -5.89
N LEU A 152 2.14 -29.56 -5.94
CA LEU A 152 1.23 -30.18 -4.97
C LEU A 152 1.82 -30.34 -3.56
N ASN A 153 3.11 -30.07 -3.35
CA ASN A 153 3.70 -30.00 -2.01
C ASN A 153 3.38 -28.69 -1.28
N ILE A 154 2.74 -27.73 -1.96
CA ILE A 154 2.24 -26.51 -1.32
C ILE A 154 1.04 -26.89 -0.44
N ASP A 155 1.14 -26.61 0.86
CA ASP A 155 0.07 -26.87 1.85
C ASP A 155 -0.54 -25.60 2.44
N THR A 156 0.06 -24.45 2.14
CA THR A 156 -0.27 -23.15 2.74
C THR A 156 -0.24 -22.05 1.68
N ILE A 157 -1.33 -21.32 1.53
CA ILE A 157 -1.37 -20.06 0.78
C ILE A 157 -0.78 -18.98 1.69
N GLN A 158 0.34 -18.39 1.28
CA GLN A 158 1.00 -17.31 2.03
C GLN A 158 1.10 -16.03 1.19
N GLN A 159 1.12 -16.17 -0.13
CA GLN A 159 1.29 -15.11 -1.11
C GLN A 159 0.54 -15.48 -2.41
N PRO A 160 0.39 -14.55 -3.37
CA PRO A 160 -0.29 -14.80 -4.64
C PRO A 160 0.38 -15.93 -5.44
N LEU A 161 -0.40 -16.63 -6.27
CA LEU A 161 0.09 -17.80 -7.01
C LEU A 161 1.28 -17.48 -7.93
N ASP A 162 1.25 -16.35 -8.61
CA ASP A 162 2.34 -15.88 -9.46
C ASP A 162 3.63 -15.63 -8.66
N GLU A 163 3.52 -14.98 -7.49
CA GLU A 163 4.66 -14.80 -6.58
C GLU A 163 5.15 -16.12 -5.97
N GLU A 164 4.26 -17.10 -5.73
CA GLU A 164 4.63 -18.41 -5.20
C GLU A 164 5.47 -19.22 -6.19
N ILE A 165 5.03 -19.28 -7.44
CA ILE A 165 5.80 -19.93 -8.51
C ILE A 165 7.16 -19.24 -8.67
N LEU A 166 7.19 -17.92 -8.66
CA LEU A 166 8.42 -17.15 -8.81
C LEU A 166 9.38 -17.32 -7.62
N THR A 167 8.89 -17.25 -6.38
CA THR A 167 9.71 -17.48 -5.18
C THR A 167 10.35 -18.86 -5.21
N ARG A 168 9.59 -19.89 -5.58
CA ARG A 168 10.11 -21.26 -5.70
C ARG A 168 11.07 -21.43 -6.87
N SER A 169 10.91 -20.66 -7.93
CA SER A 169 11.92 -20.60 -8.99
C SER A 169 13.23 -20.00 -8.49
N ILE A 170 13.15 -18.87 -7.79
CA ILE A 170 14.32 -18.19 -7.22
C ILE A 170 15.04 -19.07 -6.20
N SER A 171 14.33 -19.90 -5.43
CA SER A 171 14.93 -20.85 -4.48
C SER A 171 15.48 -22.13 -5.13
N GLY A 172 15.27 -22.34 -6.43
CA GLY A 172 15.67 -23.55 -7.14
C GLY A 172 14.77 -24.76 -6.88
N GLU A 173 13.59 -24.55 -6.29
CA GLU A 173 12.59 -25.61 -6.10
C GLU A 173 11.85 -25.91 -7.40
N LEU A 174 11.56 -24.89 -8.23
CA LEU A 174 10.91 -25.02 -9.53
C LEU A 174 11.82 -24.58 -10.68
N GLU A 175 11.96 -25.43 -11.69
CA GLU A 175 12.56 -25.09 -12.99
C GLU A 175 11.53 -24.37 -13.86
N VAL A 176 11.49 -23.04 -13.75
CA VAL A 176 10.55 -22.19 -14.49
C VAL A 176 11.21 -21.67 -15.75
N TYR A 177 10.66 -22.04 -16.90
CA TYR A 177 11.07 -21.53 -18.20
C TYR A 177 10.09 -20.48 -18.68
N TYR A 178 10.59 -19.45 -19.36
CA TYR A 178 9.76 -18.44 -19.98
C TYR A 178 10.27 -18.10 -21.37
N GLU A 179 9.35 -17.73 -22.27
CA GLU A 179 9.67 -17.35 -23.63
C GLU A 179 8.62 -16.36 -24.14
N ASN A 180 9.04 -15.40 -24.97
CA ASN A 180 8.10 -14.52 -25.66
C ASN A 180 7.39 -15.25 -26.80
N SER A 181 6.12 -15.63 -26.60
CA SER A 181 5.36 -16.45 -27.54
C SER A 181 4.27 -15.66 -28.24
N ASN A 182 4.36 -15.54 -29.57
CA ASN A 182 3.34 -14.87 -30.40
C ASN A 182 2.06 -15.70 -30.59
N CYS A 183 1.81 -16.71 -29.74
CA CYS A 183 0.70 -17.64 -29.89
C CYS A 183 -0.56 -17.22 -29.11
N PHE A 184 -0.43 -16.29 -28.16
CA PHE A 184 -1.51 -15.85 -27.28
C PHE A 184 -1.88 -14.39 -27.55
N ASP A 185 -3.17 -14.10 -27.44
CA ASP A 185 -3.73 -12.75 -27.42
C ASP A 185 -4.30 -12.51 -26.02
N PHE A 186 -3.62 -11.66 -25.25
CA PHE A 186 -3.97 -11.34 -23.88
C PHE A 186 -4.88 -10.12 -23.87
N GLN A 187 -6.14 -10.32 -23.46
CA GLN A 187 -7.02 -9.20 -23.12
C GLN A 187 -6.71 -8.71 -21.71
N GLU A 188 -6.95 -7.42 -21.46
CA GLU A 188 -6.62 -6.79 -20.18
C GLU A 188 -7.38 -7.46 -19.02
N ASN A 189 -6.66 -8.17 -18.14
CA ASN A 189 -7.19 -8.70 -16.88
C ASN A 189 -6.74 -7.83 -15.72
N ILE A 190 -7.61 -6.91 -15.34
CA ILE A 190 -7.37 -5.92 -14.29
C ILE A 190 -7.85 -6.37 -12.91
N ILE A 191 -8.43 -7.57 -12.76
CA ILE A 191 -9.13 -7.95 -11.52
C ILE A 191 -8.15 -8.12 -10.36
N GLN A 192 -7.09 -8.93 -10.53
CA GLN A 192 -6.11 -9.12 -9.46
C GLN A 192 -5.46 -7.80 -9.03
N LYS A 193 -5.08 -6.96 -10.00
CA LYS A 193 -4.53 -5.61 -9.73
C LYS A 193 -5.53 -4.73 -8.98
N LYS A 194 -6.81 -4.75 -9.38
CA LYS A 194 -7.87 -4.01 -8.71
C LYS A 194 -8.04 -4.48 -7.26
N GLU A 195 -8.20 -5.79 -7.04
CA GLU A 195 -8.35 -6.38 -5.70
C GLU A 195 -7.14 -6.09 -4.81
N ARG A 196 -5.93 -6.12 -5.38
CA ARG A 196 -4.70 -5.72 -4.69
C ARG A 196 -4.74 -4.25 -4.24
N LYS A 197 -5.10 -3.35 -5.15
CA LYS A 197 -5.28 -1.91 -4.83
C LYS A 197 -6.33 -1.71 -3.73
N LEU A 198 -7.42 -2.48 -3.75
CA LEU A 198 -8.45 -2.46 -2.70
C LEU A 198 -7.90 -2.93 -1.34
N ALA A 199 -7.10 -4.00 -1.33
CA ALA A 199 -6.44 -4.49 -0.11
C ALA A 199 -5.48 -3.45 0.48
N ILE A 200 -4.69 -2.77 -0.37
CA ILE A 200 -3.80 -1.68 0.05
C ILE A 200 -4.60 -0.52 0.63
N LYS A 201 -5.66 -0.05 -0.06
CA LYS A 201 -6.55 0.99 0.47
C LYS A 201 -7.09 0.60 1.84
N LYS A 202 -7.62 -0.62 1.97
CA LYS A 202 -8.16 -1.13 3.23
C LYS A 202 -7.10 -1.09 4.33
N ALA A 203 -5.88 -1.54 4.06
CA ALA A 203 -4.78 -1.51 5.02
C ALA A 203 -4.44 -0.09 5.48
N ILE A 204 -4.36 0.87 4.55
CA ILE A 204 -4.10 2.29 4.85
C ILE A 204 -5.20 2.87 5.74
N PHE A 205 -6.47 2.77 5.33
CA PHE A 205 -7.58 3.40 6.06
C PHE A 205 -7.92 2.70 7.38
N GLN A 206 -7.55 1.42 7.53
CA GLN A 206 -7.70 0.68 8.78
C GLN A 206 -6.44 0.77 9.67
N SER A 207 -5.39 1.43 9.20
CA SER A 207 -4.20 1.69 10.00
C SER A 207 -4.58 2.44 11.29
N LYS A 208 -3.88 2.10 12.36
CA LYS A 208 -4.06 2.69 13.68
C LYS A 208 -2.68 3.02 14.23
N ALA A 209 -2.14 4.15 13.80
CA ALA A 209 -0.91 4.68 14.37
C ALA A 209 -1.07 4.98 15.87
N TRP A 210 -2.31 5.30 16.29
CA TRP A 210 -2.66 5.59 17.67
C TRP A 210 -3.40 4.43 18.34
N SER A 211 -2.90 3.99 19.51
CA SER A 211 -3.76 3.31 20.48
C SER A 211 -4.83 4.27 21.00
N SER A 212 -5.98 3.76 21.46
CA SER A 212 -7.02 4.61 22.03
C SER A 212 -6.52 5.46 23.20
N GLU A 213 -5.61 4.91 24.01
CA GLU A 213 -4.98 5.61 25.11
C GLU A 213 -4.05 6.73 24.61
N ASN A 214 -3.13 6.44 23.69
CA ASN A 214 -2.22 7.44 23.16
C ASN A 214 -2.97 8.56 22.42
N LYS A 215 -4.05 8.22 21.70
CA LYS A 215 -4.92 9.20 21.05
C LYS A 215 -5.57 10.15 22.07
N GLN A 216 -5.98 9.63 23.23
CA GLN A 216 -6.51 10.46 24.29
C GLN A 216 -5.43 11.33 24.93
N ARG A 217 -4.23 10.78 25.15
CA ARG A 217 -3.09 11.54 25.69
C ARG A 217 -2.68 12.69 24.79
N VAL A 218 -2.57 12.47 23.47
CA VAL A 218 -2.22 13.55 22.53
C VAL A 218 -3.30 14.63 22.50
N ARG A 219 -4.60 14.26 22.57
CA ARG A 219 -5.70 15.24 22.66
C ARG A 219 -5.61 16.12 23.91
N VAL A 220 -5.26 15.53 25.06
CA VAL A 220 -5.05 16.29 26.30
C VAL A 220 -3.82 17.20 26.19
N LEU A 221 -2.72 16.69 25.61
CA LEU A 221 -1.50 17.46 25.39
C LEU A 221 -1.74 18.68 24.49
N ILE A 222 -2.31 18.48 23.29
CA ILE A 222 -2.58 19.57 22.34
C ILE A 222 -3.60 20.56 22.91
N LYS A 223 -4.57 20.10 23.72
CA LYS A 223 -5.52 20.99 24.40
C LYS A 223 -4.80 21.88 25.42
N THR A 224 -3.91 21.30 26.21
CA THR A 224 -3.15 22.02 27.24
C THR A 224 -2.24 23.08 26.59
N ILE A 225 -1.57 22.72 25.49
CA ILE A 225 -0.75 23.62 24.67
C ILE A 225 -1.61 24.74 24.06
N SER A 226 -2.76 24.40 23.48
CA SER A 226 -3.71 25.35 22.87
C SER A 226 -4.25 26.35 23.91
N ASP A 227 -4.77 25.87 25.04
CA ASP A 227 -5.29 26.73 26.12
C ASP A 227 -4.21 27.69 26.64
N LEU A 228 -2.98 27.20 26.83
CA LEU A 228 -1.84 28.00 27.27
C LEU A 228 -1.48 29.09 26.25
N ALA A 229 -1.47 28.74 24.97
CA ALA A 229 -1.17 29.68 23.89
C ALA A 229 -2.24 30.77 23.77
N ILE A 230 -3.53 30.38 23.75
CA ILE A 230 -4.67 31.30 23.65
C ILE A 230 -4.69 32.28 24.82
N LYS A 231 -4.52 31.78 26.05
CA LYS A 231 -4.50 32.62 27.27
C LYS A 231 -3.41 33.70 27.22
N ASN A 232 -2.33 33.46 26.48
CA ASN A 232 -1.16 34.33 26.43
C ASN A 232 -0.97 34.97 25.05
N SER A 233 -1.99 34.95 24.18
CA SER A 233 -1.95 35.54 22.84
C SER A 233 -0.77 35.04 21.98
N VAL A 234 -0.45 33.75 22.09
CA VAL A 234 0.51 33.07 21.21
C VAL A 234 -0.28 32.35 20.11
N GLU A 235 0.14 32.57 18.86
CA GLU A 235 -0.49 31.94 17.71
C GLU A 235 0.26 30.65 17.38
N LEU A 236 -0.45 29.53 17.44
CA LEU A 236 0.04 28.21 16.99
C LEU A 236 -0.77 27.80 15.76
N ILE A 237 -0.06 27.53 14.66
CA ILE A 237 -0.65 27.30 13.34
C ILE A 237 -0.51 25.81 13.00
N LEU A 238 -1.53 25.16 12.45
CA LEU A 238 -1.36 23.81 11.90
C LEU A 238 -0.42 23.85 10.69
N CYS A 239 0.56 22.95 10.64
CA CYS A 239 1.45 22.78 9.49
C CYS A 239 1.66 21.31 9.11
N ASP A 240 2.37 21.09 8.02
CA ASP A 240 2.85 19.78 7.55
C ASP A 240 1.79 18.65 7.61
N GLY A 241 2.09 17.51 8.24
CA GLY A 241 1.21 16.34 8.27
C GLY A 241 -0.13 16.63 8.96
N SER A 242 -0.11 17.46 10.00
CA SER A 242 -1.31 17.86 10.74
C SER A 242 -2.23 18.79 9.94
N LEU A 243 -1.65 19.73 9.16
CA LEU A 243 -2.43 20.55 8.22
C LEU A 243 -3.04 19.67 7.13
N LEU A 244 -2.27 18.74 6.57
CA LEU A 244 -2.74 17.81 5.55
C LEU A 244 -3.87 16.92 6.07
N GLY A 245 -3.72 16.37 7.29
CA GLY A 245 -4.76 15.62 7.97
C GLY A 245 -6.03 16.45 8.18
N GLN A 246 -5.89 17.69 8.66
CA GLN A 246 -7.04 18.58 8.85
C GLN A 246 -7.76 18.88 7.53
N ILE A 247 -7.05 19.08 6.42
CA ILE A 247 -7.65 19.37 5.11
C ILE A 247 -8.27 18.12 4.47
N ARG A 248 -7.59 16.97 4.50
CA ARG A 248 -8.09 15.74 3.88
C ARG A 248 -9.16 15.03 4.70
N HIS A 249 -8.97 14.92 6.02
CA HIS A 249 -9.74 14.04 6.92
C HIS A 249 -10.51 14.82 8.00
N GLY A 250 -10.01 16.01 8.38
CA GLY A 250 -10.61 16.81 9.47
C GLY A 250 -10.14 16.36 10.84
N SER A 251 -9.07 15.57 10.86
CA SER A 251 -8.43 14.98 12.03
C SER A 251 -7.00 14.61 11.66
N ILE A 252 -6.22 14.10 12.62
CA ILE A 252 -4.96 13.43 12.32
C ILE A 252 -5.26 12.24 11.38
N MET A 253 -4.37 11.97 10.42
CA MET A 253 -4.54 10.85 9.49
C MET A 253 -4.41 9.50 10.23
N PRO A 254 -5.11 8.42 9.80
CA PRO A 254 -5.11 7.13 10.52
C PRO A 254 -3.72 6.50 10.74
N TRP A 255 -2.79 6.76 9.83
CA TRP A 255 -1.43 6.23 9.82
C TRP A 255 -0.37 7.19 10.36
N ASP A 256 -0.76 8.40 10.78
CA ASP A 256 0.15 9.44 11.25
C ASP A 256 0.16 9.48 12.79
N ASP A 257 1.32 9.38 13.43
CA ASP A 257 1.47 9.19 14.89
C ASP A 257 2.04 10.38 15.68
N ASP A 258 2.05 11.58 15.10
CA ASP A 258 2.43 12.82 15.79
C ASP A 258 1.55 14.01 15.41
N VAL A 259 1.93 15.21 15.88
CA VAL A 259 1.23 16.47 15.60
C VAL A 259 2.25 17.57 15.33
N ASP A 260 2.08 18.25 14.21
CA ASP A 260 2.90 19.37 13.75
C ASP A 260 2.16 20.70 13.89
N LEU A 261 2.80 21.64 14.57
CA LEU A 261 2.39 23.03 14.69
C LEU A 261 3.53 23.93 14.23
N ALA A 262 3.21 25.17 13.88
CA ALA A 262 4.17 26.21 13.59
C ALA A 262 4.02 27.38 14.57
N ILE A 263 5.13 28.03 14.88
CA ILE A 263 5.19 29.20 15.76
C ILE A 263 6.13 30.27 15.17
N ASN A 264 5.71 31.52 15.26
CA ASN A 264 6.58 32.63 14.86
C ASN A 264 7.77 32.71 15.82
N LYS A 265 8.98 32.75 15.28
CA LYS A 265 10.23 32.77 16.05
C LYS A 265 10.32 33.92 17.05
N ILE A 266 9.61 35.03 16.79
CA ILE A 266 9.52 36.16 17.74
C ILE A 266 8.72 35.81 19.00
N GLN A 267 7.75 34.90 18.91
CA GLN A 267 6.91 34.44 20.02
C GLN A 267 7.55 33.26 20.77
N TYR A 268 8.43 32.49 20.12
CA TYR A 268 9.05 31.28 20.67
C TYR A 268 9.63 31.50 22.07
N ARG A 269 10.48 32.51 22.31
CA ARG A 269 11.14 32.69 23.61
C ARG A 269 10.14 32.88 24.76
N PHE A 270 9.06 33.62 24.49
CA PHE A 270 8.00 33.82 25.47
C PHE A 270 7.20 32.54 25.67
N PHE A 271 6.84 31.83 24.60
CA PHE A 271 6.11 30.57 24.72
C PHE A 271 6.94 29.49 25.44
N SER A 272 8.24 29.41 25.17
CA SER A 272 9.19 28.51 25.85
C SER A 272 9.16 28.73 27.36
N SER A 273 9.21 29.99 27.84
CA SER A 273 9.14 30.27 29.27
C SER A 273 7.79 29.93 29.89
N LEU A 274 6.68 30.01 29.13
CA LEU A 274 5.39 29.52 29.59
C LEU A 274 5.39 27.99 29.75
N LEU A 275 6.02 27.28 28.82
CA LEU A 275 6.18 25.83 28.90
C LEU A 275 7.08 25.42 30.08
N GLU A 276 8.20 26.14 30.32
CA GLU A 276 9.08 25.90 31.49
C GLU A 276 8.35 26.02 32.82
N ASN A 277 7.38 26.93 32.92
CA ASN A 277 6.62 27.19 34.13
C ASN A 277 5.34 26.33 34.24
N HIS A 278 5.03 25.51 33.24
CA HIS A 278 3.88 24.61 33.31
C HIS A 278 4.24 23.37 34.15
N PRO A 279 3.34 22.89 35.04
CA PRO A 279 3.67 21.81 35.98
C PRO A 279 4.11 20.51 35.31
N THR A 280 3.44 20.09 34.23
CA THR A 280 3.67 18.78 33.61
C THR A 280 4.29 18.83 32.22
N LEU A 281 4.28 20.00 31.55
CA LEU A 281 4.81 20.07 30.18
C LEU A 281 6.33 20.20 30.25
N LYS A 282 7.01 19.50 29.35
CA LYS A 282 8.43 19.61 29.11
C LYS A 282 8.65 19.92 27.63
N HIS A 283 9.79 20.50 27.33
CA HIS A 283 10.18 20.77 25.95
C HIS A 283 11.70 20.76 25.79
N CYS A 284 12.14 20.59 24.55
CA CYS A 284 13.53 20.75 24.16
C CYS A 284 13.63 21.16 22.69
N ILE A 285 14.82 21.64 22.29
CA ILE A 285 15.15 21.83 20.88
C ILE A 285 15.66 20.52 20.31
N CYS A 286 14.99 20.02 19.30
CA CYS A 286 15.40 18.89 18.47
C CYS A 286 15.92 19.40 17.13
N ASN A 287 16.63 18.53 16.39
CA ASN A 287 17.21 18.87 15.10
C ASN A 287 16.72 17.88 14.05
N TRP A 288 16.16 18.39 12.96
CA TRP A 288 15.64 17.61 11.85
C TRP A 288 16.58 17.62 10.64
N GLY A 289 16.65 16.49 9.95
CA GLY A 289 17.39 16.33 8.69
C GLY A 289 18.91 16.46 8.83
N GLN A 290 19.60 16.27 7.69
CA GLN A 290 21.07 16.33 7.62
C GLN A 290 21.63 17.71 8.00
N HIS A 291 20.86 18.77 7.74
CA HIS A 291 21.22 20.16 8.04
C HIS A 291 20.94 20.56 9.50
N LYS A 292 20.43 19.65 10.34
CA LYS A 292 20.11 19.88 11.75
C LYS A 292 19.24 21.12 11.97
N ILE A 293 18.14 21.19 11.23
CA ILE A 293 17.18 22.28 11.35
C ILE A 293 16.52 22.21 12.73
N PRO A 294 16.61 23.28 13.55
CA PRO A 294 16.05 23.24 14.89
C PRO A 294 14.52 23.37 14.86
N TYR A 295 13.85 22.63 15.72
CA TYR A 295 12.43 22.76 16.02
C TYR A 295 12.19 22.49 17.51
N LEU A 296 11.06 22.94 18.05
CA LEU A 296 10.70 22.75 19.45
C LEU A 296 9.82 21.51 19.60
N LYS A 297 10.25 20.52 20.38
CA LYS A 297 9.41 19.36 20.73
C LYS A 297 8.81 19.57 22.12
N VAL A 298 7.51 19.33 22.27
CA VAL A 298 6.76 19.51 23.54
C VAL A 298 6.04 18.21 23.90
N TRP A 299 6.15 17.78 25.15
CA TRP A 299 5.49 16.57 25.66
C TRP A 299 5.03 16.75 27.10
N ASP A 300 4.17 15.86 27.57
CA ASP A 300 3.80 15.77 28.99
C ASP A 300 4.71 14.75 29.69
N GLU A 301 5.23 15.09 30.87
CA GLU A 301 6.14 14.21 31.62
C GLU A 301 5.56 12.85 32.00
N SER A 302 4.22 12.72 32.02
CA SER A 302 3.51 11.47 32.30
C SER A 302 3.33 10.56 31.07
N GLY A 303 3.86 10.95 29.91
CA GLY A 303 3.82 10.15 28.70
C GLY A 303 4.63 8.85 28.80
N SER A 304 4.57 8.04 27.74
CA SER A 304 5.31 6.78 27.64
C SER A 304 6.76 7.05 27.22
N SER A 305 7.72 6.56 27.99
CA SER A 305 9.15 6.72 27.65
C SER A 305 9.48 6.01 26.33
N ILE A 306 10.31 6.66 25.51
CA ILE A 306 10.86 6.09 24.28
C ILE A 306 12.34 5.75 24.54
N GLN A 307 12.76 4.53 24.21
CA GLN A 307 14.12 4.09 24.51
C GLN A 307 15.16 4.93 23.75
N GLY A 308 16.10 5.54 24.49
CA GLY A 308 17.17 6.36 23.91
C GLY A 308 16.84 7.84 23.75
N TYR A 309 15.61 8.26 24.12
CA TYR A 309 15.16 9.64 24.01
C TYR A 309 14.82 10.24 25.36
N SER A 310 15.03 11.55 25.52
CA SER A 310 14.76 12.29 26.75
C SER A 310 13.30 12.75 26.90
N TYR A 311 12.50 12.53 25.88
CA TYR A 311 11.08 12.88 25.80
C TYR A 311 10.20 11.64 25.79
N THR A 312 8.91 11.84 26.01
CA THR A 312 7.91 10.78 26.04
C THR A 312 6.94 10.89 24.87
N PHE A 313 6.35 9.76 24.49
CA PHE A 313 5.24 9.70 23.56
C PHE A 313 3.88 9.85 24.29
N PRO A 314 2.92 10.59 23.74
CA PRO A 314 3.02 11.44 22.55
C PRO A 314 3.69 12.78 22.80
N PHE A 315 4.10 13.42 21.71
CA PHE A 315 4.65 14.77 21.68
C PHE A 315 4.02 15.60 20.55
N VAL A 316 4.33 16.89 20.53
CA VAL A 316 3.95 17.85 19.50
C VAL A 316 5.20 18.58 19.04
N ASP A 317 5.39 18.70 17.73
CA ASP A 317 6.50 19.42 17.13
C ASP A 317 6.07 20.83 16.71
N LEU A 318 6.87 21.82 17.09
CA LEU A 318 6.65 23.24 16.82
C LEU A 318 7.78 23.74 15.91
N TRP A 319 7.43 23.92 14.64
CA TRP A 319 8.30 24.41 13.58
C TRP A 319 8.39 25.92 13.59
N PHE A 320 9.60 26.45 13.42
CA PHE A 320 9.85 27.89 13.45
C PHE A 320 9.67 28.53 12.08
N PHE A 321 8.97 29.65 12.05
CA PHE A 321 8.96 30.55 10.90
C PHE A 321 9.28 31.99 11.28
N THR A 322 9.77 32.74 10.29
CA THR A 322 9.91 34.19 10.36
C THR A 322 9.06 34.82 9.27
N GLU A 323 8.54 36.01 9.56
CA GLU A 323 7.70 36.78 8.66
C GLU A 323 8.47 38.01 8.14
N THR A 324 8.38 38.26 6.84
CA THR A 324 8.84 39.48 6.19
C THR A 324 7.64 40.27 5.66
N LYS A 325 7.90 41.39 4.97
CA LYS A 325 6.82 42.16 4.34
C LYS A 325 6.13 41.37 3.22
N GLU A 326 6.86 40.49 2.54
CA GLU A 326 6.38 39.76 1.36
C GLU A 326 6.16 38.27 1.61
N SER A 327 6.78 37.67 2.64
CA SER A 327 6.83 36.21 2.75
C SER A 327 6.84 35.69 4.19
N VAL A 328 6.51 34.41 4.32
CA VAL A 328 6.69 33.59 5.52
C VAL A 328 7.72 32.53 5.20
N ILE A 329 8.80 32.46 5.98
CA ILE A 329 9.95 31.61 5.73
C ILE A 329 10.10 30.67 6.91
N PHE A 330 9.90 29.38 6.68
CA PHE A 330 10.16 28.32 7.65
C PHE A 330 11.65 28.01 7.71
N ASP A 331 12.18 27.74 8.90
CA ASP A 331 13.58 27.33 9.07
C ASP A 331 13.86 26.00 8.32
N ALA A 332 12.84 25.17 8.10
CA ALA A 332 12.90 23.94 7.29
C ALA A 332 13.05 24.19 5.78
N GLY A 333 12.97 25.45 5.32
CA GLY A 333 13.23 25.85 3.94
C GLY A 333 11.98 26.21 3.14
N THR A 334 10.78 25.89 3.62
CA THR A 334 9.53 26.23 2.94
C THR A 334 9.25 27.73 3.00
N ILE A 335 8.84 28.32 1.85
CA ILE A 335 8.54 29.74 1.74
C ILE A 335 7.12 29.91 1.19
N TYR A 336 6.32 30.74 1.85
CA TYR A 336 4.99 31.12 1.40
C TYR A 336 4.92 32.62 1.12
N ALA A 337 4.17 33.01 0.08
CA ALA A 337 3.77 34.41 -0.07
C ALA A 337 2.89 34.82 1.13
N ARG A 338 3.04 36.06 1.59
CA ARG A 338 2.37 36.54 2.80
C ARG A 338 0.85 36.34 2.75
N GLU A 339 0.23 36.60 1.61
CA GLU A 339 -1.22 36.49 1.36
C GLU A 339 -1.74 35.04 1.29
N ILE A 340 -0.84 34.06 1.10
CA ILE A 340 -1.18 32.64 1.20
C ILE A 340 -1.28 32.24 2.67
N TYR A 341 -0.42 32.81 3.52
CA TYR A 341 -0.31 32.42 4.92
C TYR A 341 -1.22 33.24 5.85
N PHE A 342 -1.33 34.55 5.60
CA PHE A 342 -2.09 35.51 6.42
C PHE A 342 -3.30 36.11 5.67
N PRO A 343 -4.37 36.53 6.37
CA PRO A 343 -4.57 36.42 7.82
C PRO A 343 -4.92 34.98 8.25
N PHE A 344 -4.65 34.66 9.51
CA PHE A 344 -5.07 33.38 10.06
C PHE A 344 -6.59 33.32 10.26
N SER A 345 -7.15 32.12 10.11
CA SER A 345 -8.48 31.77 10.61
C SER A 345 -8.37 30.79 11.78
N GLU A 346 -9.43 30.62 12.55
CA GLU A 346 -9.47 29.64 13.64
C GLU A 346 -10.03 28.30 13.14
N ILE A 347 -9.46 27.21 13.64
CA ILE A 347 -9.91 25.86 13.32
C ILE A 347 -9.90 24.98 14.57
N SER A 348 -10.90 24.11 14.67
CA SER A 348 -10.91 23.03 15.67
C SER A 348 -10.23 21.80 15.08
N PHE A 349 -9.12 21.37 15.68
CA PHE A 349 -8.39 20.15 15.34
C PHE A 349 -8.32 19.26 16.56
N GLU A 350 -8.85 18.04 16.42
CA GLU A 350 -8.88 17.05 17.52
C GLU A 350 -9.51 17.59 18.83
N GLY A 351 -10.43 18.55 18.71
CA GLY A 351 -11.16 19.19 19.82
C GLY A 351 -10.49 20.43 20.44
N SER A 352 -9.37 20.89 19.88
CA SER A 352 -8.61 22.06 20.35
C SER A 352 -8.51 23.13 19.28
N ILE A 353 -8.39 24.40 19.69
CA ILE A 353 -8.39 25.54 18.76
C ILE A 353 -6.96 25.90 18.35
N PHE A 354 -6.74 25.98 17.04
CA PHE A 354 -5.48 26.41 16.44
C PHE A 354 -5.74 27.43 15.33
N LYS A 355 -4.67 27.99 14.79
CA LYS A 355 -4.71 28.85 13.62
C LYS A 355 -4.54 28.02 12.35
N LEU A 356 -5.23 28.44 11.29
CA LEU A 356 -5.13 27.91 9.94
C LEU A 356 -4.61 29.02 9.01
N PRO A 357 -3.67 28.73 8.09
CA PRO A 357 -3.27 29.68 7.06
C PRO A 357 -4.47 30.20 6.25
N ALA A 358 -4.33 31.38 5.63
CA ALA A 358 -5.39 31.97 4.81
C ALA A 358 -5.81 31.09 3.62
N GLN A 359 -4.84 30.40 3.01
CA GLN A 359 -5.03 29.52 1.84
C GLN A 359 -4.33 28.18 2.09
N PRO A 360 -4.88 27.31 2.96
CA PRO A 360 -4.18 26.12 3.43
C PRO A 360 -3.88 25.12 2.30
N GLN A 361 -4.75 25.02 1.29
CA GLN A 361 -4.51 24.17 0.12
C GLN A 361 -3.28 24.65 -0.67
N LYS A 362 -3.09 25.97 -0.82
CA LYS A 362 -1.88 26.50 -1.47
C LYS A 362 -0.62 26.28 -0.64
N CYS A 363 -0.72 26.24 0.70
CA CYS A 363 0.40 25.82 1.52
C CYS A 363 0.77 24.36 1.23
N LEU A 364 -0.22 23.47 1.14
CA LEU A 364 -0.01 22.06 0.81
C LEU A 364 0.55 21.87 -0.62
N ASP A 365 0.23 22.76 -1.57
CA ASP A 365 0.78 22.75 -2.94
C ASP A 365 2.28 22.98 -2.99
N VAL A 366 2.79 23.76 -2.04
CA VAL A 366 4.23 24.02 -1.91
C VAL A 366 4.90 22.84 -1.20
N LEU A 367 4.26 22.24 -0.19
CA LEU A 367 4.83 21.18 0.63
C LEU A 367 4.85 19.81 -0.07
N TYR A 368 3.78 19.48 -0.78
CA TYR A 368 3.53 18.12 -1.26
C TYR A 368 3.10 18.15 -2.74
N GLN A 369 3.88 17.57 -3.63
CA GLN A 369 3.57 17.57 -5.06
C GLN A 369 2.25 16.82 -5.37
N ASP A 370 2.01 15.70 -4.70
CA ASP A 370 0.98 14.73 -5.05
C ASP A 370 -0.15 14.62 -4.01
N TRP A 371 -0.29 15.61 -3.11
CA TRP A 371 -1.26 15.51 -2.02
C TRP A 371 -2.73 15.51 -2.49
N ARG A 372 -3.03 15.85 -3.73
CA ARG A 372 -4.39 15.76 -4.27
C ARG A 372 -4.73 14.40 -4.85
N ASN A 373 -3.72 13.66 -5.29
CA ASN A 373 -3.88 12.47 -6.11
C ASN A 373 -3.35 11.19 -5.44
N LYS A 374 -2.59 11.30 -4.33
CA LYS A 374 -1.93 10.14 -3.72
C LYS A 374 -1.80 10.26 -2.21
N ILE A 375 -2.16 9.18 -1.51
CA ILE A 375 -1.75 8.93 -0.12
C ILE A 375 -0.35 8.33 -0.14
N GLN A 376 0.51 8.84 0.74
CA GLN A 376 1.83 8.29 1.04
C GLN A 376 1.91 7.99 2.53
N VAL A 377 2.16 6.73 2.89
CA VAL A 377 2.48 6.30 4.25
C VAL A 377 3.98 6.11 4.33
N TYR A 378 4.62 6.81 5.26
CA TYR A 378 6.07 6.74 5.47
C TYR A 378 6.41 5.64 6.50
N PRO A 379 7.65 5.10 6.48
CA PRO A 379 8.03 3.98 7.35
C PRO A 379 8.27 4.36 8.81
N TRP A 380 8.47 5.65 9.08
CA TRP A 380 8.85 6.15 10.41
C TRP A 380 7.66 6.08 11.36
N SER A 381 7.89 5.52 12.56
CA SER A 381 6.97 5.67 13.68
C SER A 381 7.60 6.58 14.73
N HIS A 382 6.94 7.69 15.03
CA HIS A 382 7.32 8.58 16.13
C HIS A 382 7.14 7.94 17.50
N GLN A 383 6.20 7.00 17.65
CA GLN A 383 6.05 6.23 18.89
C GLN A 383 7.29 5.42 19.23
N LEU A 384 7.96 4.86 18.21
CA LEU A 384 9.16 4.03 18.38
C LEU A 384 10.46 4.73 18.02
N GLU A 385 10.39 5.93 17.43
CA GLU A 385 11.51 6.68 16.86
C GLU A 385 12.41 5.82 15.95
N GLN A 386 11.77 5.02 15.08
CA GLN A 386 12.44 4.14 14.11
C GLN A 386 11.51 3.76 12.95
N ASN A 387 12.12 3.26 11.86
CA ASN A 387 11.38 2.62 10.77
C ASN A 387 10.75 1.31 11.25
N SER A 388 9.43 1.26 11.29
CA SER A 388 8.66 0.08 11.74
C SER A 388 7.33 -0.09 11.02
N VAL A 389 6.91 0.92 10.26
CA VAL A 389 5.72 0.87 9.40
C VAL A 389 6.16 0.43 8.01
N VAL A 390 5.40 -0.47 7.39
CA VAL A 390 5.63 -0.79 5.98
C VAL A 390 5.11 0.38 5.13
N PRO A 391 5.93 1.01 4.28
CA PRO A 391 5.47 2.09 3.41
C PRO A 391 4.34 1.61 2.51
N LEU A 392 3.30 2.42 2.37
CA LEU A 392 2.16 2.16 1.48
C LEU A 392 1.85 3.41 0.67
N SER A 393 1.30 3.23 -0.53
CA SER A 393 0.77 4.32 -1.33
C SER A 393 -0.55 3.94 -1.97
N TYR A 394 -1.43 4.92 -2.19
CA TYR A 394 -2.72 4.69 -2.81
C TYR A 394 -3.22 5.95 -3.52
N ASP A 395 -3.67 5.80 -4.77
CA ASP A 395 -4.20 6.91 -5.55
C ASP A 395 -5.58 7.32 -5.01
N ILE A 396 -5.80 8.63 -4.90
CA ILE A 396 -7.03 9.23 -4.38
C ILE A 396 -7.46 10.39 -5.27
N ASN A 397 -8.67 10.87 -5.06
CA ASN A 397 -9.12 12.17 -5.56
C ASN A 397 -9.57 13.03 -4.39
N VAL A 398 -9.37 14.34 -4.49
CA VAL A 398 -9.89 15.31 -3.53
C VAL A 398 -10.87 16.28 -4.18
N ASP A 399 -11.81 16.82 -3.41
CA ASP A 399 -12.70 17.87 -3.86
C ASP A 399 -11.99 19.24 -3.90
N LEU A 400 -12.75 20.29 -4.20
CA LEU A 400 -12.22 21.66 -4.27
C LEU A 400 -11.66 22.16 -2.93
N ASP A 401 -12.14 21.62 -1.81
CA ASP A 401 -11.67 21.97 -0.46
C ASP A 401 -10.47 21.12 -0.03
N GLY A 402 -10.09 20.11 -0.83
CA GLY A 402 -9.00 19.18 -0.53
C GLY A 402 -9.42 17.97 0.30
N ARG A 403 -10.73 17.76 0.52
CA ARG A 403 -11.26 16.58 1.20
C ARG A 403 -11.15 15.38 0.28
N ILE A 404 -10.75 14.24 0.83
CA ILE A 404 -10.77 12.99 0.06
C ILE A 404 -12.21 12.73 -0.36
N VAL A 405 -12.44 12.68 -1.67
CA VAL A 405 -13.70 12.20 -2.21
C VAL A 405 -13.65 10.70 -2.05
N ASN A 406 -14.45 10.17 -1.13
CA ASN A 406 -14.68 8.74 -1.12
C ASN A 406 -15.17 8.39 -2.53
N GLU A 407 -14.41 7.58 -3.25
CA GLU A 407 -15.04 6.58 -4.10
C GLU A 407 -15.84 5.71 -3.12
N ILE A 408 -17.06 6.18 -2.82
CA ILE A 408 -18.09 5.43 -2.14
C ILE A 408 -18.23 4.18 -3.00
N TYR A 409 -17.87 3.04 -2.43
CA TYR A 409 -18.19 1.75 -3.01
C TYR A 409 -19.71 1.67 -3.14
N GLU A 410 -20.20 1.69 -4.37
CA GLU A 410 -21.39 0.91 -4.75
C GLU A 410 -20.99 -0.56 -4.96
#